data_AF-R6XZQ1-F1
#
_entry.id   AF-R6XZQ1-F1
#
_cell.length_a   1.000
_cell.length_b   1.000
_cell.length_c   1.000
_cell.angle_alpha   90.00
_cell.angle_beta   90.00
_cell.angle_gamma   90.00
#
_symmetry.space_group_name_H-M   'P 1'
#
loop_
_entity.id
_entity.type
_entity.pdbx_description
1 polymer ?
#
loop_
_entity_poly.entity_id
_entity_poly.type
_entity_poly.pdbx_seq_one_letter_code
_entity_poly.pdbx_strand_id
1 'polypeptide(L)' 'MERFVSYEKMSKKQQKIVNASKRGNWGNVKPITKVKASAKIYNRKKKQNSGDYGYSFGSSAFL' A
#
# COMPACT_ATOMS: atom_id res chain seq x y z
N MET A 1 -7.39 -25.80 -36.28
CA MET A 1 -6.81 -25.37 -34.99
C MET A 1 -5.92 -24.17 -35.25
N GLU A 2 -6.14 -23.06 -34.56
CA GLU A 2 -5.20 -21.94 -34.64
C GLU A 2 -3.86 -22.36 -34.03
N ARG A 3 -2.77 -21.98 -34.69
CA ARG A 3 -1.42 -22.31 -34.22
C ARG A 3 -1.13 -21.45 -32.99
N PHE A 4 -0.77 -22.08 -31.88
CA PHE A 4 -0.34 -21.36 -30.70
C PHE A 4 0.96 -20.59 -31.00
N VAL A 5 0.94 -19.28 -30.74
CA VAL A 5 2.11 -18.41 -30.83
C VAL A 5 2.45 -17.93 -29.43
N SER A 6 3.69 -18.17 -29.00
CA SER A 6 4.16 -17.68 -27.69
C SER A 6 4.28 -16.16 -27.69
N TYR A 7 4.12 -15.54 -26.52
CA TYR A 7 4.07 -14.08 -26.38
C TYR A 7 5.30 -13.37 -26.97
N GLU A 8 6.49 -13.93 -26.77
CA GLU A 8 7.75 -13.39 -27.27
C GLU A 8 7.85 -13.37 -28.80
N LYS A 9 7.12 -14.29 -29.45
CA LYS A 9 7.12 -14.45 -30.92
C LYS A 9 5.99 -13.65 -31.58
N MET A 10 5.10 -13.04 -30.80
CA MET A 10 4.04 -12.18 -31.34
C MET A 10 4.61 -10.86 -31.85
N SER A 11 3.94 -10.27 -32.85
CA SER A 11 4.23 -8.91 -33.29
C SER A 11 4.06 -7.90 -32.14
N LYS A 12 4.82 -6.80 -32.17
CA LYS A 12 4.69 -5.71 -31.17
C LYS A 12 3.25 -5.17 -31.06
N LYS A 13 2.51 -5.15 -32.18
CA LYS A 13 1.11 -4.72 -32.24
C LYS A 13 0.20 -5.67 -31.45
N GLN A 14 0.34 -6.98 -31.64
CA GLN A 14 -0.45 -7.98 -30.90
C GLN A 14 -0.09 -8.00 -29.40
N GLN A 15 1.20 -7.90 -29.05
CA GLN A 15 1.62 -7.79 -27.65
C GLN A 15 0.95 -6.60 -26.96
N LYS A 16 0.83 -5.45 -27.64
CA LYS A 16 0.15 -4.27 -27.11
C LYS A 16 -1.34 -4.54 -26.83
N ILE A 17 -2.03 -5.25 -27.72
CA ILE A 17 -3.45 -5.62 -27.54
C ILE A 17 -3.62 -6.57 -26.34
N VAL A 18 -2.79 -7.61 -26.26
CA VAL A 18 -2.78 -8.55 -25.13
C VAL A 18 -2.46 -7.87 -23.80
N ASN A 19 -1.53 -6.91 -23.79
CA ASN A 19 -1.21 -6.17 -22.58
C ASN A 19 -2.31 -5.17 -22.21
N ALA A 20 -2.98 -4.56 -23.19
CA ALA A 20 -4.12 -3.69 -22.94
C ALA A 20 -5.28 -4.47 -22.33
N SER A 21 -5.57 -5.69 -22.80
CA SER A 21 -6.63 -6.54 -22.22
C SER A 21 -6.29 -7.03 -20.81
N LYS A 22 -5.00 -7.16 -20.47
CA LYS A 22 -4.54 -7.48 -19.10
C LYS A 22 -4.61 -6.28 -18.13
N ARG A 23 -4.68 -5.03 -18.63
CA ARG A 23 -4.72 -3.81 -17.81
C ARG A 23 -6.14 -3.52 -17.34
N GLY A 24 -6.29 -2.90 -16.17
CA GLY A 24 -7.58 -2.42 -15.64
C GLY A 24 -8.04 -3.12 -14.35
N ASN A 25 -7.37 -4.21 -13.97
CA ASN A 25 -7.62 -4.94 -12.74
C ASN A 25 -6.29 -5.08 -11.99
N TRP A 26 -6.27 -4.77 -10.69
CA TRP A 26 -5.11 -5.04 -9.81
C TRP A 26 -5.00 -6.54 -9.43
N GLY A 27 -5.80 -7.39 -10.07
CA GLY A 27 -5.92 -8.80 -9.78
C GLY A 27 -6.54 -9.01 -8.40
N ASN A 28 -5.80 -9.69 -7.54
CA ASN A 28 -6.20 -9.95 -6.16
C ASN A 28 -5.76 -8.84 -5.19
N VAL A 29 -5.05 -7.82 -5.68
CA VAL A 29 -4.59 -6.70 -4.86
C VAL A 29 -5.70 -5.67 -4.82
N LYS A 30 -6.31 -5.46 -3.64
CA LYS A 30 -7.19 -4.31 -3.44
C LYS A 30 -6.31 -3.07 -3.23
N PRO A 31 -6.33 -2.08 -4.15
CA PRO A 31 -5.58 -0.83 -3.96
C PRO A 31 -6.15 0.05 -2.83
N ILE A 32 -7.24 -0.39 -2.19
CA ILE A 32 -7.59 0.05 -0.84
C ILE A 32 -6.47 -0.42 0.10
N THR A 33 -5.46 0.44 0.19
CA THR A 33 -4.57 0.55 1.33
C THR A 33 -5.44 0.53 2.59
N LYS A 34 -4.95 -0.12 3.65
CA LYS A 34 -5.62 -0.08 4.96
C LYS A 34 -5.90 1.40 5.28
N VAL A 35 -7.14 1.85 5.16
CA VAL A 35 -7.50 3.25 5.39
C VAL A 35 -7.22 3.50 6.87
N LYS A 36 -6.22 4.33 7.16
CA LYS A 36 -5.96 4.76 8.54
C LYS A 36 -7.22 5.48 9.02
N ALA A 37 -7.76 5.03 10.15
CA ALA A 37 -8.91 5.70 10.75
C ALA A 37 -8.58 7.18 11.01
N SER A 38 -9.55 8.06 10.75
CA SER A 38 -9.43 9.48 11.04
C SER A 38 -9.11 9.70 12.52
N ALA A 39 -8.14 10.57 12.80
CA ALA A 39 -7.73 10.91 14.18
C ALA A 39 -8.85 11.61 14.98
N LYS A 40 -9.87 12.15 14.30
CA LYS A 40 -11.03 12.79 14.92
C LYS A 40 -12.09 11.79 15.43
N ILE A 41 -12.01 10.52 15.00
CA ILE A 41 -12.98 9.51 15.42
C ILE A 41 -12.65 9.09 16.84
N TYR A 42 -13.60 9.29 17.75
CA TYR A 42 -13.48 8.84 19.13
C TYR A 42 -13.38 7.31 19.19
N ASN A 43 -12.29 6.78 19.77
CA ASN A 43 -12.05 5.36 19.92
C ASN A 43 -11.53 5.04 21.33
N ARG A 44 -12.41 4.55 22.21
CA ARG A 44 -12.10 4.20 23.61
C ARG A 44 -11.08 3.07 23.76
N LYS A 45 -10.87 2.25 22.72
CA LYS A 45 -9.95 1.10 22.74
C LYS A 45 -8.54 1.46 22.26
N LYS A 46 -8.33 2.67 21.75
CA LYS A 46 -7.00 3.13 21.34
C LYS A 46 -6.17 3.38 22.59
N LYS A 47 -5.38 2.38 23.00
CA LYS A 47 -4.33 2.59 24.00
C LYS A 47 -3.44 3.74 23.51
N GLN A 48 -3.28 4.77 24.33
CA GLN A 48 -2.25 5.76 24.11
C GLN A 48 -0.93 5.01 24.24
N ASN A 49 -0.17 4.86 23.16
CA ASN A 49 1.23 4.44 23.27
C ASN A 49 1.97 5.64 23.89
N SER A 50 1.90 5.77 25.21
CA SER A 50 2.61 6.78 25.99
C SER A 50 4.05 6.34 26.18
N GLY A 51 4.81 6.29 25.09
CA GLY A 51 6.15 5.74 25.13
C GLY A 51 6.99 6.10 23.92
N ASP A 52 7.05 7.39 23.55
CA ASP A 52 8.20 7.90 22.79
C ASP A 52 8.32 9.44 22.76
N TYR A 53 8.13 10.11 23.90
CA TYR A 53 8.54 11.51 24.04
C TYR A 53 9.40 11.65 25.28
N GLY A 54 10.68 11.32 25.13
CA GLY A 54 11.73 11.74 26.06
C GLY A 54 11.87 13.25 26.01
N TYR A 55 11.12 13.97 26.85
CA TYR A 55 11.35 15.36 27.18
C TYR A 55 11.64 15.44 28.67
N SER A 56 12.93 15.33 29.03
CA SER A 56 13.42 15.51 30.39
C SER A 56 13.26 16.98 30.80
N PHE A 57 12.14 17.32 31.42
CA PHE A 57 12.00 18.58 32.13
C PHE A 57 12.42 18.39 33.59
N GLY A 58 13.61 18.90 33.94
CA GLY A 58 13.97 19.19 35.34
C GLY A 58 14.67 18.07 36.10
N SER A 59 15.98 17.92 35.88
CA SER A 59 16.90 17.58 36.97
C SER A 59 17.94 18.69 37.07
N SER A 60 17.57 19.74 37.77
CA SER A 60 18.47 20.78 38.25
C SER A 60 19.56 20.13 39.12
N ALA A 61 20.75 19.92 38.56
CA ALA A 61 21.94 19.58 39.32
C ALA A 61 22.50 20.86 39.95
N PHE A 62 21.98 21.22 41.12
CA PHE A 62 22.65 22.07 42.10
C PHE A 62 22.42 21.47 43.49
N LEU A 63 23.54 21.34 44.22
CA LEU A 63 23.77 20.71 45.52
C LEU A 63 24.15 19.23 45.48
#